data_AF-A0A7Z9RXF2-F1
#
_entry.id   AF-A0A7Z9RXF2-F1
#
_cell.length_a   1.000
_cell.length_b   1.000
_cell.length_c   1.000
_cell.angle_alpha   90.00
_cell.angle_beta   90.00
_cell.angle_gamma   90.00
#
_symmetry.space_group_name_H-M   'P 1'
#
loop_
_entity.id
_entity.type
_entity.pdbx_description
1 polymer ?
#
loop_
_entity_poly.entity_id
_entity_poly.type
_entity_poly.pdbx_seq_one_letter_code
_entity_poly.pdbx_strand_id
1 'polypeptide(L)'
;MQARLRGVLMLDFKYIRAELDLVRKGASDKGFDVDLDRLIELDDQRKVLLTEQEQLRHDQKNAGKEIATLDGDAKQLAISRMAEVSDRIKSLGEDLRTVVSELDSIHACVPMPAAAEVPVGADESGNIELRVVGSPAEFDFEPKDHVELGQDLDIVDFARASKLAGSQTYILKGDGALLELAVLRFALDHVVSKGFTPMIVPTMVKYEPLFGTAYFPGGEEQTYEIPRDDLYLTGTSEVPVTAYHSGEILEEDQLPLRYCGWSTCYRREAGAAGKDTRGLYRIHQFNKVEQVIIGKSDIDESIQHHEFIRDNA
;
A
#
# COMPACT_ATOMS: atom_id res chain seq x y z
N MET A 1 1.56 10.45 -11.51
CA MET A 1 2.44 9.99 -10.42
C MET A 1 3.10 11.14 -9.66
N GLN A 2 4.07 11.89 -10.21
CA GLN A 2 4.89 12.84 -9.43
C GLN A 2 4.16 13.90 -8.58
N ALA A 3 3.02 14.45 -9.04
CA ALA A 3 2.26 15.40 -8.25
C ALA A 3 1.50 14.75 -7.06
N ARG A 4 1.22 13.44 -7.16
CA ARG A 4 0.46 12.65 -6.18
C ARG A 4 1.35 12.02 -5.09
N LEU A 5 2.66 11.92 -5.31
CA LEU A 5 3.60 11.17 -4.45
C LEU A 5 4.46 12.05 -3.53
N ARG A 6 4.28 13.38 -3.53
CA ARG A 6 5.04 14.27 -2.65
C ARG A 6 4.67 14.00 -1.18
N GLY A 7 5.61 13.44 -0.43
CA GLY A 7 5.48 13.23 1.01
C GLY A 7 5.12 11.80 1.44
N VAL A 8 5.14 10.82 0.53
CA VAL A 8 4.99 9.42 0.92
C VAL A 8 6.31 8.87 1.44
N LEU A 9 6.31 8.44 2.70
CA LEU A 9 7.47 7.86 3.39
C LEU A 9 7.62 6.40 2.96
N MET A 10 8.64 6.14 2.14
CA MET A 10 9.15 4.82 1.82
C MET A 10 10.42 4.56 2.66
N LEU A 11 11.05 3.39 2.51
CA LEU A 11 12.30 3.08 3.20
C LEU A 11 13.32 4.23 3.01
N ASP A 12 13.87 4.78 4.09
CA ASP A 12 14.73 5.97 4.01
C ASP A 12 15.95 5.72 3.12
N PHE A 13 16.23 6.62 2.18
CA PHE A 13 17.42 6.58 1.33
C PHE A 13 18.74 6.48 2.10
N LYS A 14 18.81 7.12 3.28
CA LYS A 14 19.97 7.01 4.17
C LYS A 14 20.16 5.57 4.65
N TYR A 15 19.06 4.92 5.02
CA TYR A 15 19.08 3.51 5.41
C TYR A 15 19.43 2.62 4.22
N ILE A 16 18.81 2.82 3.06
CA ILE A 16 19.12 2.04 1.84
C ILE A 16 20.61 2.11 1.50
N ARG A 17 21.23 3.28 1.62
CA ARG A 17 22.67 3.45 1.37
C ARG A 17 23.55 2.82 2.45
N ALA A 18 23.18 2.97 3.72
CA ALA A 18 23.95 2.44 4.84
C ALA A 18 23.90 0.91 4.89
N GLU A 19 22.74 0.33 4.55
CA GLU A 19 22.41 -1.09 4.70
C GLU A 19 22.08 -1.75 3.35
N LEU A 20 22.77 -1.36 2.27
CA LEU A 20 22.44 -1.76 0.90
C LEU A 20 22.40 -3.29 0.72
N ASP A 21 23.35 -4.01 1.32
CA ASP A 21 23.42 -5.47 1.24
C ASP A 21 22.23 -6.12 1.96
N LEU A 22 21.82 -5.57 3.10
CA LEU A 22 20.64 -6.05 3.83
C LEU A 22 19.35 -5.79 3.05
N VAL A 23 19.21 -4.61 2.42
CA VAL A 23 18.07 -4.30 1.55
C VAL A 23 18.04 -5.21 0.33
N ARG A 24 19.20 -5.45 -0.30
CA ARG A 24 19.32 -6.37 -1.43
C ARG A 24 18.92 -7.79 -1.05
N LYS A 25 19.40 -8.28 0.10
CA LYS A 25 18.99 -9.57 0.64
C LYS A 25 17.49 -9.60 0.91
N GLY A 26 16.94 -8.56 1.54
CA GLY A 26 15.51 -8.46 1.84
C GLY A 26 14.63 -8.50 0.59
N ALA A 27 15.04 -7.84 -0.50
CA ALA A 27 14.35 -7.93 -1.79
C ALA A 27 14.43 -9.34 -2.38
N SER A 28 15.63 -9.93 -2.39
CA SER A 28 15.88 -11.28 -2.89
C SER A 28 15.10 -12.35 -2.12
N ASP A 29 15.11 -12.30 -0.78
CA ASP A 29 14.40 -13.25 0.09
C ASP A 29 12.87 -13.21 -0.14
N LYS A 30 12.33 -12.05 -0.53
CA LYS A 30 10.91 -11.84 -0.84
C LYS A 30 10.57 -12.03 -2.33
N GLY A 31 11.55 -12.34 -3.18
CA GLY A 31 11.35 -12.50 -4.62
C GLY A 31 11.06 -11.20 -5.38
N PHE A 32 11.43 -10.05 -4.82
CA PHE A 32 11.29 -8.75 -5.48
C PHE A 32 12.49 -8.47 -6.38
N ASP A 33 12.23 -8.23 -7.67
CA ASP A 33 13.22 -7.78 -8.64
C ASP A 33 13.26 -6.24 -8.66
N VAL A 34 14.24 -5.66 -7.97
CA VAL A 34 14.40 -4.21 -7.83
C VAL A 34 15.84 -3.83 -8.14
N ASP A 35 16.00 -2.91 -9.10
CA ASP A 35 17.32 -2.41 -9.50
C ASP A 35 17.86 -1.36 -8.50
N LEU A 36 18.38 -1.86 -7.38
CA LEU A 36 18.96 -1.03 -6.32
C LEU A 36 20.22 -0.28 -6.79
N ASP A 37 20.96 -0.82 -7.75
CA ASP A 37 22.17 -0.17 -8.27
C ASP A 37 21.78 1.07 -9.09
N ARG A 38 20.77 0.94 -9.96
CA ARG A 38 20.17 2.06 -10.68
C ARG A 38 19.54 3.09 -9.73
N LEU A 39 18.88 2.65 -8.67
CA LEU A 39 18.32 3.53 -7.65
C LEU A 39 19.38 4.44 -7.01
N ILE A 40 20.53 3.86 -6.64
CA ILE A 40 21.66 4.61 -6.08
C ILE A 40 22.27 5.57 -7.10
N GLU A 41 22.46 5.12 -8.35
CA GLU A 41 22.97 5.95 -9.43
C GLU A 41 22.07 7.17 -9.67
N LEU A 42 20.76 6.97 -9.76
CA LEU A 42 19.78 8.04 -9.93
C LEU A 42 19.78 9.02 -8.76
N ASP A 43 19.95 8.55 -7.52
CA ASP A 43 20.05 9.45 -6.37
C ASP A 43 21.34 10.28 -6.40
N ASP A 44 22.46 9.73 -6.87
CA ASP A 44 23.70 10.49 -7.07
C ASP A 44 23.54 11.52 -8.20
N GLN A 45 22.95 11.14 -9.33
CA GLN A 45 22.62 12.06 -10.42
C GLN A 45 21.71 13.19 -9.96
N ARG A 46 20.65 12.86 -9.19
CA ARG A 46 19.73 13.85 -8.60
C ARG A 46 20.47 14.88 -7.76
N LYS A 47 21.40 14.45 -6.88
CA LYS A 47 22.19 15.35 -6.02
C LYS A 47 23.07 16.28 -6.85
N VAL A 48 23.73 15.76 -7.89
CA VAL A 48 24.58 16.56 -8.79
C VAL A 48 23.74 17.63 -9.51
N LEU A 49 22.63 17.22 -10.12
CA LEU A 49 21.75 18.13 -10.86
C LEU A 49 21.13 19.21 -9.95
N LEU A 50 20.73 18.85 -8.72
CA LEU A 50 20.23 19.82 -7.74
C LEU A 50 21.31 20.82 -7.32
N THR A 51 22.53 20.34 -7.10
CA THR A 51 23.67 21.20 -6.73
C THR A 51 23.99 22.18 -7.86
N GLU A 52 24.05 21.70 -9.11
CA GLU A 52 24.26 22.54 -10.29
C GLU A 52 23.14 23.57 -10.46
N GLN A 53 21.89 23.16 -10.30
CA GLN A 53 20.73 24.05 -10.42
C GLN A 53 20.76 25.16 -9.36
N GLU A 54 21.08 24.83 -8.10
CA GLU A 54 21.17 25.84 -7.04
C GLU A 54 22.36 26.78 -7.23
N GLN A 55 23.51 26.27 -7.70
CA GLN A 55 24.65 27.12 -8.05
C GLN A 55 24.27 28.11 -9.16
N LEU A 56 23.63 27.65 -10.23
CA LEU A 56 23.22 28.53 -11.33
C LEU A 56 22.15 29.54 -10.91
N ARG A 57 21.22 29.17 -10.03
CA ARG A 57 20.25 30.12 -9.44
C ARG A 57 20.94 31.17 -8.60
N HIS A 58 21.95 30.78 -7.83
CA HIS A 58 22.77 31.70 -7.05
C HIS A 58 23.52 32.68 -7.97
N ASP A 59 24.16 32.18 -9.01
CA ASP A 59 24.91 32.97 -9.99
C ASP A 59 23.98 33.94 -10.74
N GLN A 60 22.79 33.46 -11.18
CA GLN A 60 21.76 34.28 -11.82
C GLN A 60 21.32 35.44 -10.92
N LYS A 61 21.10 35.17 -9.62
CA LYS A 61 20.70 36.19 -8.64
C LYS A 61 21.80 37.23 -8.40
N ASN A 62 23.06 36.82 -8.37
CA ASN A 62 24.19 37.73 -8.18
C ASN A 62 24.45 38.57 -9.43
N ALA A 63 24.49 37.93 -10.60
CA ALA A 63 24.66 38.61 -11.89
C ALA A 63 23.53 39.60 -12.17
N GLY A 64 22.28 39.33 -11.75
CA GLY A 64 21.19 40.29 -11.85
C GLY A 64 21.45 41.61 -11.13
N LYS A 65 22.20 41.60 -10.02
CA LYS A 65 22.61 42.82 -9.29
C LYS A 65 23.75 43.55 -10.02
N GLU A 66 24.69 42.82 -10.58
CA GLU A 66 25.83 43.39 -11.32
C GLU A 66 25.37 44.02 -12.63
N ILE A 67 24.48 43.36 -13.39
CA ILE A 67 23.92 43.86 -14.65
C ILE A 67 23.20 45.20 -14.47
N ALA A 68 22.59 45.43 -13.30
CA ALA A 68 21.95 46.71 -12.99
C ALA A 68 22.95 47.89 -12.93
N THR A 69 24.23 47.60 -12.72
CA THR A 69 25.33 48.59 -12.62
C THR A 69 26.16 48.74 -13.91
N LEU A 70 25.90 47.90 -14.92
CA LEU A 70 26.61 47.90 -16.19
C LEU A 70 25.84 48.69 -17.27
N ASP A 71 26.59 49.26 -18.21
CA ASP A 71 26.08 49.99 -19.39
C ASP A 71 26.78 49.57 -20.69
N GLY A 72 26.14 49.90 -21.83
CA GLY A 72 26.67 49.63 -23.17
C GLY A 72 26.90 48.14 -23.47
N ASP A 73 27.94 47.84 -24.24
CA ASP A 73 28.27 46.49 -24.71
C ASP A 73 28.50 45.49 -23.57
N ALA A 74 29.04 45.95 -22.44
CA ALA A 74 29.27 45.11 -21.26
C ALA A 74 27.97 44.61 -20.64
N LYS A 75 26.93 45.45 -20.62
CA LYS A 75 25.58 45.07 -20.15
C LYS A 75 24.96 44.04 -21.09
N GLN A 76 25.10 44.24 -22.40
CA GLN A 76 24.51 43.37 -23.42
C GLN A 76 25.14 41.97 -23.41
N LEU A 77 26.47 41.90 -23.23
CA LEU A 77 27.18 40.63 -23.05
C LEU A 77 26.72 39.89 -21.78
N ALA A 78 26.55 40.62 -20.67
CA ALA A 78 26.10 40.04 -19.41
C ALA A 78 24.64 39.53 -19.49
N ILE A 79 23.76 40.24 -20.19
CA ILE A 79 22.38 39.77 -20.48
C ILE A 79 22.40 38.48 -21.31
N SER A 80 23.25 38.40 -22.35
CA SER A 80 23.37 37.20 -23.18
C SER A 80 23.80 35.98 -22.35
N ARG A 81 24.80 36.14 -21.48
CA ARG A 81 25.23 35.06 -20.56
C ARG A 81 24.13 34.64 -19.60
N MET A 82 23.30 35.58 -19.14
CA MET A 82 22.16 35.25 -18.26
C MET A 82 21.03 34.53 -18.99
N ALA A 83 20.85 34.76 -20.28
CA ALA A 83 19.94 33.96 -21.10
C ALA A 83 20.41 32.49 -21.14
N GLU A 84 21.70 32.26 -21.40
CA GLU A 84 22.30 30.90 -21.39
C GLU A 84 22.14 30.20 -20.03
N VAL A 85 22.37 30.92 -18.92
CA VAL A 85 22.15 30.39 -17.55
C VAL A 85 20.68 30.03 -17.33
N SER A 86 19.75 30.87 -17.78
CA SER A 86 18.32 30.64 -17.65
C SER A 86 17.88 29.40 -18.45
N ASP A 87 18.39 29.24 -19.66
CA ASP A 87 18.15 28.08 -20.50
C ASP A 87 18.72 26.80 -19.87
N ARG A 88 19.92 26.87 -19.29
CA ARG A 88 20.53 25.74 -18.56
C ARG A 88 19.71 25.35 -17.32
N ILE A 89 19.25 26.33 -16.52
CA ILE A 89 18.37 26.06 -15.36
C ILE A 89 17.09 25.35 -15.81
N LYS A 90 16.52 25.75 -16.95
CA LYS A 90 15.33 25.11 -17.51
C LYS A 90 15.62 23.65 -17.93
N SER A 91 16.71 23.42 -18.66
CA SER A 91 17.17 22.07 -19.04
C SER A 91 17.39 21.19 -17.81
N LEU A 92 18.09 21.68 -16.78
CA LEU A 92 18.29 20.96 -15.53
C LEU A 92 16.97 20.61 -14.84
N GLY A 93 15.96 21.47 -14.95
CA GLY A 93 14.62 21.18 -14.42
C GLY A 93 13.92 20.03 -15.14
N GLU A 94 14.13 19.88 -16.45
CA GLU A 94 13.62 18.76 -17.26
C GLU A 94 14.40 17.47 -16.96
N ASP A 95 15.73 17.56 -16.85
CA ASP A 95 16.60 16.44 -16.47
C ASP A 95 16.24 15.92 -15.07
N LEU A 96 16.12 16.83 -14.09
CA LEU A 96 15.69 16.50 -12.72
C LEU A 96 14.34 15.82 -12.70
N ARG A 97 13.37 16.30 -13.49
CA ARG A 97 12.04 15.68 -13.54
C ARG A 97 12.13 14.24 -14.02
N THR A 98 12.95 13.97 -15.02
CA THR A 98 13.14 12.62 -15.58
C THR A 98 13.81 11.71 -14.55
N VAL A 99 14.95 12.14 -13.99
CA VAL A 99 15.71 11.39 -12.98
C VAL A 99 14.86 11.10 -11.74
N VAL A 100 14.14 12.09 -11.22
CA VAL A 100 13.27 11.92 -10.05
C VAL A 100 12.09 10.99 -10.36
N SER A 101 11.53 11.04 -11.57
CA SER A 101 10.42 10.15 -11.94
C SER A 101 10.85 8.69 -11.92
N GLU A 102 12.01 8.40 -12.50
CA GLU A 102 12.57 7.05 -12.53
C GLU A 102 12.96 6.59 -11.12
N LEU A 103 13.63 7.47 -10.36
CA LEU A 103 14.02 7.22 -8.97
C LEU A 103 12.81 6.87 -8.09
N ASP A 104 11.76 7.69 -8.13
CA ASP A 104 10.56 7.47 -7.32
C ASP A 104 9.85 6.16 -7.71
N SER A 105 9.87 5.79 -9.00
CA SER A 105 9.26 4.55 -9.50
C SER A 105 9.98 3.30 -8.99
N ILE A 106 11.31 3.33 -8.94
CA ILE A 106 12.11 2.21 -8.41
C ILE A 106 11.99 2.19 -6.88
N HIS A 107 12.06 3.36 -6.23
CA HIS A 107 11.99 3.48 -4.77
C HIS A 107 10.69 2.91 -4.20
N ALA A 108 9.55 3.16 -4.88
CA ALA A 108 8.25 2.63 -4.49
C ALA A 108 8.17 1.10 -4.50
N CYS A 109 9.04 0.43 -5.23
CA CYS A 109 9.09 -1.03 -5.31
C CYS A 109 10.07 -1.65 -4.30
N VAL A 110 10.86 -0.86 -3.56
CA VAL A 110 11.85 -1.37 -2.59
C VAL A 110 11.13 -1.94 -1.38
N PRO A 111 11.18 -3.26 -1.10
CA PRO A 111 10.52 -3.82 0.05
C PRO A 111 11.30 -3.55 1.34
N MET A 112 10.59 -3.43 2.46
CA MET A 112 11.21 -3.54 3.79
C MET A 112 11.87 -4.92 3.94
N PRO A 113 13.12 -5.03 4.44
CA PRO A 113 13.68 -6.31 4.85
C PRO A 113 12.76 -7.02 5.86
N ALA A 114 12.65 -8.35 5.78
CA ALA A 114 11.91 -9.11 6.77
C ALA A 114 12.64 -9.10 8.13
N ALA A 115 11.89 -9.28 9.22
CA ALA A 115 12.50 -9.50 10.53
C ALA A 115 13.31 -10.81 10.54
N ALA A 116 14.30 -10.90 11.43
CA ALA A 116 15.29 -11.99 11.41
C ALA A 116 14.68 -13.38 11.67
N GLU A 117 13.55 -13.42 12.39
CA GLU A 117 12.79 -14.62 12.71
C GLU A 117 11.89 -15.12 11.56
N VAL A 118 11.68 -14.31 10.52
CA VAL A 118 10.82 -14.68 9.39
C VAL A 118 11.55 -15.70 8.52
N PRO A 119 11.01 -16.91 8.32
CA PRO A 119 11.66 -17.92 7.47
C PRO A 119 11.65 -17.47 6.01
N VAL A 120 12.74 -17.77 5.31
CA VAL A 120 12.83 -17.57 3.86
C VAL A 120 12.17 -18.75 3.15
N GLY A 121 11.22 -18.46 2.28
CA GLY A 121 10.48 -19.45 1.48
C GLY A 121 10.13 -18.89 0.11
N ALA A 122 10.08 -19.77 -0.90
CA ALA A 122 9.74 -19.36 -2.27
C ALA A 122 8.24 -19.08 -2.45
N ASP A 123 7.40 -19.76 -1.67
CA ASP A 123 5.93 -19.71 -1.72
C ASP A 123 5.36 -20.25 -0.39
N GLU A 124 4.06 -20.55 -0.35
CA GLU A 124 3.37 -21.09 0.82
C GLU A 124 3.98 -22.40 1.38
N SER A 125 4.76 -23.16 0.60
CA SER A 125 5.41 -24.39 1.07
C SER A 125 6.58 -24.13 2.02
N GLY A 126 7.09 -22.90 2.08
CA GLY A 126 8.11 -22.48 3.04
C GLY A 126 7.55 -22.08 4.41
N ASN A 127 6.22 -22.09 4.59
CA ASN A 127 5.58 -21.67 5.84
C ASN A 127 5.83 -22.67 6.97
N ILE A 128 5.97 -22.15 8.20
CA ILE A 128 6.16 -22.96 9.42
C ILE A 128 4.90 -22.88 10.27
N GLU A 129 4.33 -24.03 10.62
CA GLU A 129 3.21 -24.10 11.56
C GLU A 129 3.68 -23.80 12.98
N LEU A 130 3.12 -22.76 13.60
CA LEU A 130 3.49 -22.35 14.97
C LEU A 130 2.61 -22.99 16.04
N ARG A 131 1.32 -23.17 15.77
CA ARG A 131 0.33 -23.62 16.75
C ARG A 131 -0.92 -24.18 16.08
N VAL A 132 -1.40 -25.31 16.60
CA VAL A 132 -2.73 -25.85 16.33
C VAL A 132 -3.56 -25.77 17.61
N VAL A 133 -4.79 -25.28 17.52
CA VAL A 133 -5.72 -25.17 18.66
C VAL A 133 -6.99 -25.93 18.33
N GLY A 134 -7.41 -26.82 19.23
CA GLY A 134 -8.53 -27.74 19.01
C GLY A 134 -8.15 -28.95 18.17
N SER A 135 -9.15 -29.72 17.77
CA SER A 135 -8.99 -30.89 16.89
C SER A 135 -10.09 -30.85 15.81
N PRO A 136 -9.82 -31.33 14.59
CA PRO A 136 -10.86 -31.50 13.58
C PRO A 136 -12.03 -32.33 14.12
N ALA A 137 -13.26 -31.97 13.73
CA ALA A 137 -14.45 -32.70 14.14
C ALA A 137 -14.47 -34.10 13.51
N GLU A 138 -14.88 -35.11 14.29
CA GLU A 138 -15.14 -36.45 13.80
C GLU A 138 -16.63 -36.59 13.45
N PHE A 139 -16.93 -37.10 12.26
CA PHE A 139 -18.29 -37.34 11.78
C PHE A 139 -18.52 -38.83 11.58
N ASP A 140 -19.70 -39.31 11.99
CA ASP A 140 -20.18 -40.67 11.72
C ASP A 140 -20.96 -40.78 10.39
N PHE A 141 -20.92 -39.71 9.60
CA PHE A 141 -21.50 -39.58 8.26
C PHE A 141 -20.52 -38.88 7.31
N GLU A 142 -20.76 -38.98 6.00
CA GLU A 142 -19.99 -38.25 4.99
C GLU A 142 -20.30 -36.74 5.08
N PRO A 143 -19.35 -35.89 5.48
CA PRO A 143 -19.61 -34.47 5.65
C PRO A 143 -19.84 -33.80 4.30
N LYS A 144 -20.92 -33.02 4.20
CA LYS A 144 -21.18 -32.15 3.05
C LYS A 144 -20.28 -30.92 3.10
N ASP A 145 -19.86 -30.45 1.94
CA ASP A 145 -19.15 -29.17 1.85
C ASP A 145 -20.10 -27.98 2.09
N HIS A 146 -19.55 -26.77 2.25
CA HIS A 146 -20.36 -25.58 2.51
C HIS A 146 -21.25 -25.16 1.33
N VAL A 147 -20.93 -25.59 0.10
CA VAL A 147 -21.75 -25.34 -1.09
C VAL A 147 -22.99 -26.23 -1.06
N GLU A 148 -22.81 -27.52 -0.81
CA GLU A 148 -23.89 -28.51 -0.68
C GLU A 148 -24.81 -28.13 0.48
N LEU A 149 -24.26 -27.83 1.66
CA LEU A 149 -25.04 -27.38 2.81
C LEU A 149 -25.81 -26.08 2.50
N GLY A 150 -25.15 -25.10 1.88
CA GLY A 150 -25.76 -23.83 1.52
C GLY A 150 -26.93 -23.97 0.54
N GLN A 151 -26.83 -24.90 -0.39
CA GLN A 151 -27.88 -25.21 -1.38
C GLN A 151 -29.02 -26.01 -0.76
N ASP A 152 -28.73 -27.04 0.02
CA ASP A 152 -29.73 -27.89 0.67
C ASP A 152 -30.61 -27.10 1.65
N LEU A 153 -30.02 -26.14 2.35
CA LEU A 153 -30.71 -25.24 3.28
C LEU A 153 -31.38 -24.04 2.59
N ASP A 154 -31.19 -23.87 1.28
CA ASP A 154 -31.64 -22.72 0.51
C ASP A 154 -31.14 -21.36 1.03
N ILE A 155 -29.95 -21.33 1.66
CA ILE A 155 -29.36 -20.13 2.27
C ILE A 155 -28.28 -19.48 1.40
N VAL A 156 -27.75 -20.16 0.38
CA VAL A 156 -26.79 -19.62 -0.60
C VAL A 156 -27.22 -19.95 -2.03
N ASP A 157 -27.17 -18.96 -2.93
CA ASP A 157 -27.53 -19.12 -4.34
C ASP A 157 -26.44 -18.58 -5.29
N PHE A 158 -25.54 -19.49 -5.67
CA PHE A 158 -24.46 -19.19 -6.63
C PHE A 158 -24.97 -19.05 -8.07
N ALA A 159 -25.99 -19.80 -8.46
CA ALA A 159 -26.47 -19.83 -9.85
C ALA A 159 -27.15 -18.51 -10.21
N ARG A 160 -28.01 -17.98 -9.33
CA ARG A 160 -28.63 -16.67 -9.53
C ARG A 160 -27.61 -15.54 -9.38
N ALA A 161 -26.64 -15.64 -8.47
CA ALA A 161 -25.55 -14.67 -8.38
C ALA A 161 -24.75 -14.60 -9.69
N SER A 162 -24.36 -15.77 -10.22
CA SER A 162 -23.60 -15.86 -11.47
C SER A 162 -24.37 -15.32 -12.67
N LYS A 163 -25.69 -15.50 -12.70
CA LYS A 163 -26.55 -14.90 -13.73
C LYS A 163 -26.54 -13.36 -13.68
N LEU A 164 -26.40 -12.77 -12.50
CA LEU A 164 -26.43 -11.32 -12.30
C LEU A 164 -25.06 -10.67 -12.51
N ALA A 165 -24.01 -11.26 -11.96
CA ALA A 165 -22.71 -10.60 -11.80
C ALA A 165 -21.50 -11.44 -12.26
N GLY A 166 -21.72 -12.64 -12.82
CA GLY A 166 -20.65 -13.55 -13.27
C GLY A 166 -20.12 -14.46 -12.16
N SER A 167 -19.08 -15.24 -12.48
CA SER A 167 -18.47 -16.19 -11.54
C SER A 167 -17.92 -15.51 -10.28
N GLN A 168 -17.61 -16.30 -9.24
CA GLN A 168 -17.02 -15.78 -7.99
C GLN A 168 -17.92 -14.74 -7.28
N THR A 169 -19.24 -14.92 -7.42
CA THR A 169 -20.27 -14.13 -6.75
C THR A 169 -21.28 -15.06 -6.08
N TYR A 170 -21.99 -14.54 -5.08
CA TYR A 170 -22.95 -15.29 -4.28
C TYR A 170 -24.14 -14.40 -3.89
N ILE A 171 -25.25 -15.05 -3.54
CA ILE A 171 -26.39 -14.43 -2.87
C ILE A 171 -26.65 -15.24 -1.60
N LEU A 172 -26.71 -14.57 -0.45
CA LEU A 172 -27.23 -15.18 0.78
C LEU A 172 -28.72 -14.90 0.92
N LYS A 173 -29.46 -15.86 1.50
CA LYS A 173 -30.90 -15.78 1.74
C LYS A 173 -31.24 -16.25 3.15
N GLY A 174 -32.34 -15.73 3.69
CA GLY A 174 -32.90 -16.15 4.97
C GLY A 174 -31.82 -16.24 6.05
N ASP A 175 -31.68 -17.41 6.64
CA ASP A 175 -30.73 -17.68 7.72
C ASP A 175 -29.27 -17.48 7.31
N GLY A 176 -28.89 -17.69 6.04
CA GLY A 176 -27.53 -17.41 5.57
C GLY A 176 -27.19 -15.92 5.63
N ALA A 177 -28.13 -15.07 5.22
CA ALA A 177 -27.94 -13.62 5.28
C ALA A 177 -27.91 -13.12 6.72
N LEU A 178 -28.78 -13.66 7.58
CA LEU A 178 -28.78 -13.34 9.02
C LEU A 178 -27.49 -13.82 9.70
N LEU A 179 -26.97 -14.99 9.31
CA LEU A 179 -25.73 -15.53 9.85
C LEU A 179 -24.52 -14.66 9.49
N GLU A 180 -24.40 -14.19 8.25
CA GLU A 180 -23.32 -13.26 7.86
C GLU A 180 -23.34 -12.00 8.73
N LEU A 181 -24.51 -11.39 8.92
CA LEU A 181 -24.67 -10.20 9.77
C LEU A 181 -24.33 -10.50 11.24
N ALA A 182 -24.75 -11.65 11.76
CA ALA A 182 -24.47 -12.05 13.13
C ALA A 182 -22.97 -12.27 13.37
N VAL A 183 -22.27 -12.94 12.45
CA VAL A 183 -20.82 -13.17 12.54
C VAL A 183 -20.04 -11.87 12.45
N LEU A 184 -20.40 -10.99 11.50
CA LEU A 184 -19.76 -9.67 11.37
C LEU A 184 -19.97 -8.82 12.63
N ARG A 185 -21.18 -8.83 13.18
CA ARG A 185 -21.48 -8.10 14.41
C ARG A 185 -20.72 -8.65 15.61
N PHE A 186 -20.66 -9.98 15.75
CA PHE A 186 -19.89 -10.64 16.79
C PHE A 186 -18.41 -10.27 16.71
N ALA A 187 -17.80 -10.36 15.52
CA ALA A 187 -16.39 -10.01 15.32
C ALA A 187 -16.12 -8.55 15.65
N LEU A 188 -16.99 -7.63 15.22
CA LEU A 188 -16.90 -6.21 15.54
C LEU A 188 -16.97 -5.97 17.05
N ASP A 189 -17.98 -6.51 17.73
CA ASP A 189 -18.14 -6.36 19.19
C ASP A 189 -16.96 -6.98 19.95
N HIS A 190 -16.44 -8.11 19.48
CA HIS A 190 -15.28 -8.76 20.06
C HIS A 190 -14.07 -7.83 20.03
N VAL A 191 -13.72 -7.28 18.86
CA VAL A 191 -12.58 -6.38 18.70
C VAL A 191 -12.80 -5.06 19.44
N VAL A 192 -14.01 -4.50 19.44
CA VAL A 192 -14.33 -3.29 20.22
C VAL A 192 -14.13 -3.51 21.71
N SER A 193 -14.48 -4.70 22.24
CA SER A 193 -14.24 -5.04 23.64
C SER A 193 -12.75 -5.05 24.03
N LYS A 194 -11.84 -5.11 23.04
CA LYS A 194 -10.39 -5.03 23.20
C LYS A 194 -9.86 -3.59 23.15
N GLY A 195 -10.74 -2.59 23.09
CA GLY A 195 -10.38 -1.17 23.12
C GLY A 195 -10.14 -0.54 21.75
N PHE A 196 -10.61 -1.17 20.67
CA PHE A 196 -10.58 -0.58 19.33
C PHE A 196 -11.80 0.32 19.10
N THR A 197 -11.57 1.43 18.40
CA THR A 197 -12.63 2.32 17.93
C THR A 197 -13.24 1.75 16.64
N PRO A 198 -14.55 1.44 16.60
CA PRO A 198 -15.18 0.91 15.40
C PRO A 198 -15.33 2.00 14.33
N MET A 199 -15.06 1.65 13.07
CA MET A 199 -15.15 2.54 11.92
C MET A 199 -15.91 1.87 10.78
N ILE A 200 -16.79 2.65 10.14
CA ILE A 200 -17.35 2.35 8.82
C ILE A 200 -16.70 3.34 7.86
N VAL A 201 -15.95 2.81 6.90
CA VAL A 201 -15.07 3.60 6.03
C VAL A 201 -15.55 3.58 4.57
N PRO A 202 -15.21 4.60 3.77
CA PRO A 202 -15.47 4.57 2.33
C PRO A 202 -14.76 3.37 1.69
N THR A 203 -15.46 2.67 0.81
CA THR A 203 -14.90 1.57 0.00
C THR A 203 -14.39 2.04 -1.36
N MET A 204 -14.64 3.31 -1.71
CA MET A 204 -14.12 3.98 -2.89
C MET A 204 -13.07 4.99 -2.44
N VAL A 205 -11.84 4.83 -2.90
CA VAL A 205 -10.69 5.66 -2.52
C VAL A 205 -9.98 6.22 -3.74
N LYS A 206 -9.24 7.30 -3.55
CA LYS A 206 -8.31 7.82 -4.56
C LYS A 206 -7.07 6.91 -4.65
N TYR A 207 -6.16 7.26 -5.55
CA TYR A 207 -4.89 6.53 -5.72
C TYR A 207 -4.00 6.59 -4.46
N GLU A 208 -3.97 7.73 -3.77
CA GLU A 208 -2.99 8.00 -2.71
C GLU A 208 -3.11 7.05 -1.49
N PRO A 209 -4.32 6.72 -0.98
CA PRO A 209 -4.45 5.70 0.07
C PRO A 209 -3.93 4.31 -0.32
N LEU A 210 -4.14 3.87 -1.56
CA LEU A 210 -3.65 2.58 -2.06
C LEU A 210 -2.13 2.56 -2.21
N PHE A 211 -1.56 3.69 -2.66
CA PHE A 211 -0.11 3.85 -2.70
C PHE A 211 0.49 3.87 -1.29
N GLY A 212 -0.10 4.63 -0.36
CA GLY A 212 0.39 4.76 1.01
C GLY A 212 0.31 3.49 1.84
N THR A 213 -0.49 2.50 1.41
CA THR A 213 -0.62 1.18 2.04
C THR A 213 0.02 0.07 1.20
N ALA A 214 0.87 0.43 0.23
CA ALA A 214 1.65 -0.47 -0.61
C ALA A 214 0.82 -1.45 -1.49
N TYR A 215 -0.47 -1.16 -1.69
CA TYR A 215 -1.24 -1.85 -2.72
C TYR A 215 -0.84 -1.37 -4.11
N PHE A 216 -0.45 -0.10 -4.25
CA PHE A 216 0.15 0.42 -5.47
C PHE A 216 1.60 0.89 -5.23
N PRO A 217 2.51 0.71 -6.19
CA PRO A 217 2.33 -0.04 -7.44
C PRO A 217 2.34 -1.57 -7.23
N GLY A 218 1.77 -2.32 -8.17
CA GLY A 218 1.81 -3.79 -8.24
C GLY A 218 0.45 -4.48 -8.04
N GLY A 219 -0.48 -3.86 -7.31
CA GLY A 219 -1.82 -4.38 -7.04
C GLY A 219 -2.91 -3.87 -7.97
N GLU A 220 -2.60 -3.08 -9.00
CA GLU A 220 -3.57 -2.49 -9.93
C GLU A 220 -4.43 -3.57 -10.61
N GLU A 221 -3.81 -4.66 -11.06
CA GLU A 221 -4.55 -5.77 -11.70
C GLU A 221 -5.49 -6.50 -10.74
N GLN A 222 -5.24 -6.43 -9.43
CA GLN A 222 -6.11 -7.02 -8.40
C GLN A 222 -7.22 -6.07 -7.94
N THR A 223 -7.17 -4.79 -8.34
CA THR A 223 -8.04 -3.73 -7.83
C THR A 223 -9.09 -3.33 -8.87
N TYR A 224 -10.34 -3.18 -8.46
CA TYR A 224 -11.37 -2.63 -9.36
C TYR A 224 -11.23 -1.11 -9.45
N GLU A 225 -11.23 -0.59 -10.68
CA GLU A 225 -11.18 0.85 -10.98
C GLU A 225 -12.55 1.39 -11.35
N ILE A 226 -12.80 2.66 -11.02
CA ILE A 226 -13.95 3.48 -11.42
C ILE A 226 -13.43 4.65 -12.27
N PRO A 227 -13.17 4.45 -13.59
CA PRO A 227 -12.37 5.38 -14.39
C PRO A 227 -13.00 6.76 -14.58
N ARG A 228 -14.33 6.86 -14.53
CA ARG A 228 -15.04 8.13 -14.71
C ARG A 228 -14.83 9.10 -13.55
N ASP A 229 -14.49 8.56 -12.38
CA ASP A 229 -14.37 9.31 -11.13
C ASP A 229 -12.92 9.32 -10.60
N ASP A 230 -11.98 8.62 -11.26
CA ASP A 230 -10.58 8.45 -10.81
C ASP A 230 -10.53 7.87 -9.37
N LEU A 231 -11.36 6.85 -9.14
CA LEU A 231 -11.49 6.13 -7.87
C LEU A 231 -11.25 4.63 -8.06
N TYR A 232 -10.96 3.97 -6.94
CA TYR A 232 -10.69 2.54 -6.87
C TYR A 232 -11.50 1.93 -5.72
N LEU A 233 -11.97 0.69 -5.92
CA LEU A 233 -12.64 -0.07 -4.85
C LEU A 233 -11.60 -0.80 -4.00
N THR A 234 -11.70 -0.66 -2.68
CA THR A 234 -10.75 -1.23 -1.72
C THR A 234 -10.95 -2.73 -1.52
N GLY A 235 -9.86 -3.50 -1.52
CA GLY A 235 -9.86 -4.95 -1.19
C GLY A 235 -9.82 -5.26 0.32
N THR A 236 -9.82 -4.23 1.16
CA THR A 236 -9.75 -4.28 2.62
C THR A 236 -10.08 -2.89 3.21
N SER A 237 -10.67 -2.83 4.42
CA SER A 237 -10.81 -1.58 5.17
C SER A 237 -9.48 -1.04 5.72
N GLU A 238 -8.41 -1.84 5.71
CA GLU A 238 -7.04 -1.40 6.04
C GLU A 238 -6.64 -0.13 5.29
N VAL A 239 -6.90 -0.07 3.97
CA VAL A 239 -6.51 1.05 3.11
C VAL A 239 -7.02 2.40 3.65
N PRO A 240 -8.34 2.62 3.80
CA PRO A 240 -8.86 3.87 4.32
C PRO A 240 -8.64 4.05 5.83
N VAL A 241 -8.57 2.97 6.62
CA VAL A 241 -8.31 3.09 8.08
C VAL A 241 -6.88 3.54 8.36
N THR A 242 -5.89 2.96 7.70
CA THR A 242 -4.47 3.36 7.82
C THR A 242 -4.25 4.77 7.26
N ALA A 243 -4.92 5.13 6.16
CA ALA A 243 -4.83 6.46 5.57
C ALA A 243 -5.62 7.54 6.33
N TYR A 244 -6.33 7.20 7.41
CA TYR A 244 -7.23 8.12 8.11
C TYR A 244 -6.52 9.38 8.63
N HIS A 245 -5.28 9.23 9.11
CA HIS A 245 -4.43 10.34 9.59
C HIS A 245 -3.39 10.79 8.55
N SER A 246 -3.62 10.53 7.25
CA SER A 246 -2.67 10.89 6.20
C SER A 246 -2.45 12.41 6.15
N GLY A 247 -1.18 12.82 6.27
CA GLY A 247 -0.79 14.24 6.27
C GLY A 247 -0.94 14.94 7.62
N GLU A 248 -1.30 14.23 8.68
CA GLU A 248 -1.39 14.76 10.03
C GLU A 248 -0.09 14.57 10.82
N ILE A 249 0.12 15.43 11.83
CA ILE A 249 1.13 15.23 12.87
C ILE A 249 0.36 14.84 14.13
N LEU A 250 0.58 13.62 14.61
CA LEU A 250 -0.05 13.10 15.81
C LEU A 250 0.82 13.42 17.04
N GLU A 251 0.16 13.74 18.15
CA GLU A 251 0.84 13.89 19.44
C GLU A 251 1.12 12.51 20.05
N GLU A 252 2.27 12.35 20.67
CA GLU A 252 2.72 11.03 21.16
C GLU A 252 1.79 10.46 22.25
N ASP A 253 1.10 11.31 23.01
CA ASP A 253 0.16 10.93 24.06
C ASP A 253 -1.18 10.39 23.52
N GLN A 254 -1.45 10.55 22.22
CA GLN A 254 -2.59 9.95 21.54
C GLN A 254 -2.35 8.48 21.16
N LEU A 255 -1.08 8.03 21.17
CA LEU A 255 -0.68 6.71 20.71
C LEU A 255 -0.70 5.67 21.84
N PRO A 256 -1.04 4.40 21.55
CA PRO A 256 -1.43 3.88 20.24
C PRO A 256 -2.91 4.13 19.92
N LEU A 257 -3.18 4.53 18.67
CA LEU A 257 -4.54 4.59 18.14
C LEU A 257 -4.94 3.21 17.62
N ARG A 258 -6.12 2.73 18.03
CA ARG A 258 -6.63 1.39 17.68
C ARG A 258 -7.97 1.52 16.97
N TYR A 259 -8.05 1.03 15.73
CA TYR A 259 -9.23 1.11 14.88
C TYR A 259 -9.70 -0.26 14.39
N CYS A 260 -11.01 -0.47 14.40
CA CYS A 260 -11.64 -1.67 13.88
C CYS A 260 -12.54 -1.29 12.68
N GLY A 261 -12.08 -1.59 11.47
CA GLY A 261 -12.77 -1.19 10.24
C GLY A 261 -13.68 -2.29 9.71
N TRP A 262 -14.98 -2.00 9.59
CA TRP A 262 -15.92 -2.88 8.86
C TRP A 262 -16.17 -2.34 7.46
N SER A 263 -15.99 -3.18 6.43
CA SER A 263 -16.36 -2.83 5.06
C SER A 263 -16.64 -4.03 4.18
N THR A 264 -17.40 -3.79 3.12
CA THR A 264 -17.38 -4.62 1.93
C THR A 264 -16.05 -4.41 1.20
N CYS A 265 -15.43 -5.51 0.77
CA CYS A 265 -14.11 -5.58 0.16
C CYS A 265 -14.24 -6.12 -1.26
N TYR A 266 -13.44 -5.58 -2.19
CA TYR A 266 -13.50 -5.91 -3.61
C TYR A 266 -12.14 -6.35 -4.13
N ARG A 267 -12.08 -7.52 -4.77
CA ARG A 267 -10.85 -8.05 -5.39
C ARG A 267 -11.15 -8.63 -6.75
N ARG A 268 -10.34 -8.28 -7.75
CA ARG A 268 -10.50 -8.81 -9.11
C ARG A 268 -10.11 -10.28 -9.22
N GLU A 269 -9.34 -10.80 -8.27
CA GLU A 269 -8.86 -12.20 -8.25
C GLU A 269 -8.23 -12.61 -9.59
N ALA A 270 -7.52 -11.65 -10.22
CA ALA A 270 -6.91 -11.83 -11.51
C ALA A 270 -5.77 -12.85 -11.40
N GLY A 271 -5.69 -13.80 -12.34
CA GLY A 271 -4.66 -14.85 -12.32
C GLY A 271 -4.94 -16.02 -11.38
N ALA A 272 -6.03 -16.04 -10.62
CA ALA A 272 -6.41 -17.15 -9.74
C ALA A 272 -7.19 -18.29 -10.43
N ALA A 273 -7.11 -18.38 -11.77
CA ALA A 273 -7.89 -19.34 -12.54
C ALA A 273 -7.60 -20.79 -12.09
N GLY A 274 -8.61 -21.46 -11.52
CA GLY A 274 -8.55 -22.86 -11.11
C GLY A 274 -8.11 -23.15 -9.67
N LYS A 275 -7.75 -22.13 -8.87
CA LYS A 275 -7.45 -22.31 -7.43
C LYS A 275 -8.60 -21.79 -6.55
N ASP A 276 -9.17 -22.66 -5.71
CA ASP A 276 -10.19 -22.34 -4.69
C ASP A 276 -11.44 -21.59 -5.20
N THR A 277 -11.79 -21.79 -6.48
CA THR A 277 -12.90 -21.07 -7.14
C THR A 277 -14.28 -21.62 -6.80
N ARG A 278 -14.36 -22.75 -6.08
CA ARG A 278 -15.64 -23.36 -5.65
C ARG A 278 -16.10 -22.75 -4.34
N GLY A 279 -17.29 -22.15 -4.36
CA GLY A 279 -17.96 -21.69 -3.14
C GLY A 279 -17.59 -20.28 -2.71
N LEU A 280 -17.18 -20.10 -1.45
CA LEU A 280 -17.05 -18.79 -0.80
C LEU A 280 -15.60 -18.45 -0.39
N TYR A 281 -14.62 -19.27 -0.77
CA TYR A 281 -13.21 -19.03 -0.41
C TYR A 281 -12.56 -17.91 -1.23
N ARG A 282 -12.89 -17.82 -2.52
CA ARG A 282 -12.35 -16.80 -3.43
C ARG A 282 -13.48 -16.17 -4.23
N ILE A 283 -13.84 -14.94 -3.86
CA ILE A 283 -14.98 -14.20 -4.37
C ILE A 283 -14.63 -12.73 -4.59
N HIS A 284 -15.29 -12.08 -5.55
CA HIS A 284 -14.98 -10.70 -5.93
C HIS A 284 -15.41 -9.68 -4.87
N GLN A 285 -16.44 -10.01 -4.09
CA GLN A 285 -17.01 -9.16 -3.08
C GLN A 285 -17.15 -9.99 -1.80
N PHE A 286 -16.68 -9.48 -0.67
CA PHE A 286 -16.84 -10.11 0.64
C PHE A 286 -16.87 -9.04 1.74
N ASN A 287 -17.30 -9.39 2.95
CA ASN A 287 -17.30 -8.47 4.09
C ASN A 287 -16.18 -8.82 5.06
N LYS A 288 -15.52 -7.81 5.63
CA LYS A 288 -14.41 -8.01 6.56
C LYS A 288 -14.49 -7.04 7.74
N VAL A 289 -14.03 -7.50 8.90
CA VAL A 289 -13.72 -6.69 10.09
C VAL A 289 -12.21 -6.70 10.25
N GLU A 290 -11.59 -5.52 10.16
CA GLU A 290 -10.13 -5.35 10.15
C GLU A 290 -9.64 -4.66 11.41
N GLN A 291 -8.48 -5.07 11.93
CA GLN A 291 -7.78 -4.41 13.04
C GLN A 291 -6.61 -3.60 12.51
N VAL A 292 -6.53 -2.31 12.87
CA VAL A 292 -5.40 -1.43 12.55
C VAL A 292 -4.93 -0.74 13.82
N ILE A 293 -3.62 -0.72 14.03
CA ILE A 293 -2.98 0.02 15.12
C ILE A 293 -1.96 0.99 14.51
N ILE A 294 -2.05 2.25 14.92
CA ILE A 294 -1.04 3.27 14.66
C ILE A 294 -0.31 3.50 15.99
N GLY A 295 0.93 3.02 16.06
CA GLY A 295 1.76 3.06 17.26
C GLY A 295 2.95 4.01 17.11
N LYS A 296 3.77 4.08 18.15
CA LYS A 296 5.05 4.79 18.11
C LYS A 296 6.02 4.09 17.16
N SER A 297 7.03 4.82 16.68
CA SER A 297 8.13 4.25 15.91
C SER A 297 9.10 3.50 16.82
N ASP A 298 8.61 2.44 17.47
CA ASP A 298 9.34 1.58 18.39
C ASP A 298 9.11 0.11 18.01
N ILE A 299 10.21 -0.64 17.84
CA ILE A 299 10.15 -2.02 17.33
C ILE A 299 9.55 -2.96 18.37
N ASP A 300 9.92 -2.80 19.65
CA ASP A 300 9.44 -3.67 20.72
C ASP A 300 7.94 -3.45 20.94
N GLU A 301 7.48 -2.20 20.89
CA GLU A 301 6.06 -1.86 20.95
C GLU A 301 5.29 -2.39 19.73
N SER A 302 5.87 -2.30 18.54
CA SER A 302 5.28 -2.84 17.30
C SER A 302 5.08 -4.37 17.37
N ILE A 303 6.07 -5.11 17.89
CA ILE A 303 5.98 -6.56 18.11
C ILE A 303 4.86 -6.89 19.10
N GLN A 304 4.77 -6.14 20.21
CA GLN A 304 3.69 -6.32 21.20
C GLN A 304 2.31 -6.07 20.58
N HIS A 305 2.16 -5.05 19.73
CA HIS A 305 0.90 -4.78 19.02
C HIS A 305 0.57 -5.89 18.00
N HIS A 306 1.57 -6.44 17.32
CA HIS A 306 1.40 -7.57 16.42
C HIS A 306 0.86 -8.80 17.16
N GLU A 307 1.48 -9.16 18.29
CA GLU A 307 1.02 -10.27 19.15
C GLU A 307 -0.40 -10.01 19.68
N PHE A 308 -0.68 -8.78 20.11
CA PHE A 308 -1.99 -8.39 20.60
C PHE A 308 -3.10 -8.54 19.56
N ILE A 309 -2.89 -8.10 18.32
CA ILE A 309 -3.87 -8.27 17.23
C ILE A 309 -4.06 -9.75 16.89
N ARG A 310 -2.96 -10.52 16.84
CA ARG A 310 -3.00 -11.97 16.59
C ARG A 310 -3.82 -12.71 17.65
N ASP A 311 -3.69 -12.32 18.91
CA ASP A 311 -4.36 -12.97 20.04
C ASP A 311 -5.84 -12.52 20.20
N ASN A 312 -6.30 -11.57 19.37
CA ASN A 312 -7.72 -11.23 19.24
C ASN A 312 -8.47 -12.14 18.25
N ALA A 313 -7.77 -12.97 17.47
CA ALA A 313 -8.34 -13.91 16.51
C ALA A 313 -8.80 -15.23 17.16
#